data_AF-A0A973CJB5-F1
#
_entry.id   AF-A0A973CJB5-F1
#
_cell.length_a   1.000
_cell.length_b   1.000
_cell.length_c   1.000
_cell.angle_alpha   90.00
_cell.angle_beta   90.00
_cell.angle_gamma   90.00
#
_symmetry.space_group_name_H-M   'P 1'
#
loop_
_entity.id
_entity.type
_entity.pdbx_description
1 polymer ?
#
loop_
_entity_poly.entity_id
_entity_poly.type
_entity_poly.pdbx_seq_one_letter_code
_entity_poly.pdbx_strand_id
1 'polypeptide(L)'
;MIKSPMIKMKFSLLRKFLTTSLLLCSFQIFAEVKIDDEKLKTLFDTYDKESSSLKGKNYFIKRGVRANKKTREVEIFAVASGIKKGEPIEYMLVRNIGKDYESLAVTLANASDVKAALEFVSIKSGYNVNHHKMQFWPKGDRVDVFVKKDDKLIPGNEIFHDSRNSKPLEAVGWMFDGSYILDKRLAAEDSGDIISMFNSISTLLDVPYQAPKGPRMIVPNPAHLFSAMQPVKFIIRPRFAPGKTNVQSYTVKISFDKVLHFTVIDGKKTIAENVGFEKFLETLNPSIKMKKDIYIKFNYDAKMPVIQLININKIINQFVISKIFRVEIYKDQFFYAAFNTKKDMLVPKNRSVQPVEIHIHGKETGRLRIYTETYLENDELLITKTDHVYKSYEDLKKLLTLHKGEQWKTLNIFLIASAETSYDELETYYDMVKKDLPLIFIFAK
;
A
#
# COMPACT_ATOMS: atom_id res chain seq x y z
N MET A 1 -25.35 -49.02 3.53
CA MET A 1 -24.88 -49.83 2.38
C MET A 1 -25.62 -49.35 1.13
N ILE A 2 -25.11 -48.31 0.46
CA ILE A 2 -25.58 -47.83 -0.85
C ILE A 2 -24.32 -47.41 -1.61
N LYS A 3 -23.96 -48.17 -2.66
CA LYS A 3 -22.82 -47.90 -3.52
C LYS A 3 -23.25 -46.96 -4.65
N SER A 4 -22.61 -45.81 -4.75
CA SER A 4 -22.75 -44.90 -5.89
C SER A 4 -21.71 -45.25 -6.98
N PRO A 5 -22.07 -45.30 -8.28
CA PRO A 5 -21.12 -45.66 -9.33
C PRO A 5 -20.24 -44.48 -9.72
N MET A 6 -18.92 -44.66 -9.63
CA MET A 6 -17.92 -43.78 -10.25
C MET A 6 -18.04 -43.86 -11.78
N ILE A 7 -18.50 -42.77 -12.39
CA ILE A 7 -18.39 -42.56 -13.84
C ILE A 7 -16.93 -42.24 -14.16
N LYS A 8 -16.21 -43.22 -14.74
CA LYS A 8 -14.90 -42.99 -15.35
C LYS A 8 -15.08 -42.21 -16.65
N MET A 9 -14.94 -40.89 -16.59
CA MET A 9 -14.87 -40.04 -17.78
C MET A 9 -13.52 -40.24 -18.47
N LYS A 10 -13.55 -40.73 -19.72
CA LYS A 10 -12.35 -40.93 -20.55
C LYS A 10 -11.75 -39.57 -20.92
N PHE A 11 -10.53 -39.32 -20.44
CA PHE A 11 -9.70 -38.12 -20.67
C PHE A 11 -9.34 -37.82 -22.13
N SER A 12 -9.76 -38.63 -23.12
CA SER A 12 -9.35 -38.43 -24.52
C SER A 12 -10.23 -37.47 -25.32
N LEU A 13 -11.47 -37.18 -24.88
CA LEU A 13 -12.34 -36.20 -25.59
C LEU A 13 -12.05 -34.74 -25.20
N LEU A 14 -11.48 -34.48 -24.02
CA LEU A 14 -11.18 -33.11 -23.56
C LEU A 14 -9.97 -32.50 -24.31
N ARG A 15 -9.06 -33.32 -24.85
CA ARG A 15 -7.90 -32.85 -25.63
C ARG A 15 -8.28 -32.31 -27.01
N LYS A 16 -9.36 -32.80 -27.63
CA LYS A 16 -9.79 -32.31 -28.96
C LYS A 16 -10.65 -31.02 -28.91
N PHE A 17 -11.23 -30.69 -27.75
CA PHE A 17 -11.91 -29.40 -27.55
C PHE A 17 -10.93 -28.29 -27.14
N LEU A 18 -9.81 -28.62 -26.48
CA LEU A 18 -8.79 -27.64 -26.10
C LEU A 18 -7.92 -27.17 -27.27
N THR A 19 -7.72 -27.97 -28.32
CA THR A 19 -6.86 -27.58 -29.45
C THR A 19 -7.53 -26.67 -30.48
N THR A 20 -8.87 -26.54 -30.47
CA THR A 20 -9.59 -25.68 -31.43
C THR A 20 -10.05 -24.35 -30.82
N SER A 21 -10.01 -24.18 -29.49
CA SER A 21 -10.25 -22.89 -28.82
C SER A 21 -8.98 -22.04 -28.62
N LEU A 22 -7.79 -22.56 -28.95
CA LEU A 22 -6.52 -21.85 -28.76
C LEU A 22 -6.09 -20.95 -29.94
N LEU A 23 -6.87 -20.87 -31.03
CA LEU A 23 -6.51 -20.11 -32.24
C LEU A 23 -7.44 -18.93 -32.56
N LEU A 24 -8.15 -18.41 -31.55
CA LEU A 24 -8.88 -17.14 -31.59
C LEU A 24 -8.41 -16.19 -30.48
N CYS A 25 -7.12 -16.26 -30.10
CA CYS A 25 -6.45 -15.08 -29.59
C CYS A 25 -6.29 -14.13 -30.78
N SER A 26 -7.34 -13.36 -31.05
CA SER A 26 -7.25 -12.17 -31.87
C SER A 26 -6.13 -11.31 -31.28
N PHE A 27 -4.97 -11.32 -31.95
CA PHE A 27 -4.03 -10.23 -31.89
C PHE A 27 -4.80 -9.00 -32.39
N GLN A 28 -5.54 -8.36 -31.49
CA GLN A 28 -5.93 -6.98 -31.69
C GLN A 28 -4.62 -6.22 -31.72
N ILE A 29 -4.15 -5.92 -32.94
CA ILE A 29 -3.11 -4.93 -33.16
C ILE A 29 -3.72 -3.63 -32.67
N PHE A 30 -3.53 -3.33 -31.39
CA PHE A 30 -3.87 -2.04 -30.84
C PHE A 30 -2.93 -1.06 -31.53
N ALA A 31 -3.45 -0.33 -32.53
CA ALA A 31 -2.76 0.84 -33.06
C ALA A 31 -2.55 1.78 -31.88
N GLU A 32 -1.32 1.79 -31.37
CA GLU A 32 -0.90 2.60 -30.25
C GLU A 32 -0.94 4.05 -30.72
N VAL A 33 -1.83 4.85 -30.11
CA VAL A 33 -1.90 6.28 -30.41
C VAL A 33 -0.71 6.92 -29.70
N LYS A 34 0.40 7.03 -30.42
CA LYS A 34 1.61 7.65 -29.90
C LYS A 34 1.39 9.16 -29.75
N ILE A 35 1.75 9.69 -28.58
CA ILE A 35 1.82 11.13 -28.34
C ILE A 35 2.86 11.76 -29.27
N ASP A 36 2.47 12.84 -29.97
CA ASP A 36 3.37 13.63 -30.81
C ASP A 36 4.15 14.62 -29.93
N ASP A 37 5.44 14.35 -29.73
CA ASP A 37 6.32 15.12 -28.84
C ASP A 37 6.51 16.58 -29.30
N GLU A 38 6.55 16.85 -30.61
CA GLU A 38 6.72 18.22 -31.12
C GLU A 38 5.46 19.05 -30.91
N LYS A 39 4.31 18.46 -31.21
CA LYS A 39 3.01 19.07 -30.95
C LYS A 39 2.81 19.28 -29.45
N LEU A 40 3.18 18.29 -28.62
CA LEU A 40 3.13 18.39 -27.17
C LEU A 40 3.97 19.57 -26.68
N LYS A 41 5.23 19.67 -27.12
CA LYS A 41 6.12 20.77 -26.77
C LYS A 41 5.52 22.14 -27.12
N THR A 42 4.97 22.26 -28.32
CA THR A 42 4.34 23.51 -28.81
C THR A 42 3.16 23.94 -27.94
N LEU A 43 2.30 22.99 -27.54
CA LEU A 43 1.17 23.27 -26.64
C LEU A 43 1.66 23.77 -25.27
N PHE A 44 2.71 23.15 -24.72
CA PHE A 44 3.30 23.59 -23.45
C PHE A 44 3.98 24.95 -23.54
N ASP A 45 4.70 25.25 -24.62
CA ASP A 45 5.35 26.55 -24.81
C ASP A 45 4.30 27.68 -24.89
N THR A 46 3.15 27.41 -25.51
CA THR A 46 1.99 28.32 -25.53
C THR A 46 1.45 28.54 -24.12
N TYR A 47 1.21 27.46 -23.37
CA TYR A 47 0.74 27.51 -21.99
C TYR A 47 1.69 28.29 -21.05
N ASP A 48 2.99 28.05 -21.18
CA ASP A 48 4.03 28.68 -20.37
C ASP A 48 4.13 30.19 -20.65
N LYS A 49 3.97 30.59 -21.92
CA LYS A 49 3.93 32.00 -22.34
C LYS A 49 2.74 32.73 -21.73
N GLU A 50 1.54 32.14 -21.80
CA GLU A 50 0.34 32.70 -21.17
C GLU A 50 0.50 32.81 -19.65
N SER A 51 0.98 31.76 -19.02
CA SER A 51 1.15 31.72 -17.56
C SER A 51 2.18 32.72 -17.06
N SER A 52 3.24 33.00 -17.82
CA SER A 52 4.30 33.94 -17.43
C SER A 52 3.81 35.36 -17.17
N SER A 53 2.65 35.75 -17.71
CA SER A 53 2.00 37.04 -17.43
C SER A 53 1.49 37.18 -15.99
N LEU A 54 1.31 36.08 -15.27
CA LEU A 54 0.77 36.04 -13.90
C LEU A 54 1.85 36.14 -12.81
N LYS A 55 3.13 36.33 -13.16
CA LYS A 55 4.25 36.34 -12.21
C LYS A 55 4.04 37.36 -11.09
N GLY A 56 4.20 36.93 -9.84
CA GLY A 56 4.10 37.79 -8.66
C GLY A 56 4.09 36.99 -7.35
N LYS A 57 4.05 37.68 -6.20
CA LYS A 57 4.15 37.05 -4.85
C LYS A 57 3.09 35.99 -4.55
N ASN A 58 1.95 36.02 -5.25
CA ASN A 58 0.85 35.07 -5.04
C ASN A 58 0.86 33.89 -6.01
N TYR A 59 1.80 33.85 -6.95
CA TYR A 59 1.86 32.83 -7.99
C TYR A 59 3.18 32.08 -7.96
N PHE A 60 3.09 30.76 -8.02
CA PHE A 60 4.19 29.86 -8.37
C PHE A 60 4.01 29.46 -9.83
N ILE A 61 5.05 29.55 -10.65
CA ILE A 61 4.98 29.27 -12.09
C ILE A 61 6.25 28.55 -12.52
N LYS A 62 6.06 27.36 -13.10
CA LYS A 62 7.08 26.51 -13.73
C LYS A 62 6.50 25.93 -15.02
N ARG A 63 7.32 25.24 -15.80
CA ARG A 63 6.86 24.61 -17.06
C ARG A 63 5.70 23.67 -16.77
N GLY A 64 4.55 23.93 -17.42
CA GLY A 64 3.37 23.07 -17.31
C GLY A 64 2.64 23.08 -15.96
N VAL A 65 3.07 23.87 -14.98
CA VAL A 65 2.41 23.94 -13.66
C VAL A 65 2.42 25.36 -13.09
N ARG A 66 1.29 25.77 -12.54
CA ARG A 66 1.17 27.01 -11.78
C ARG A 66 0.34 26.82 -10.53
N ALA A 67 0.54 27.67 -9.54
CA ALA A 67 -0.29 27.69 -8.34
C ALA A 67 -0.61 29.10 -7.90
N ASN A 68 -1.78 29.28 -7.33
CA ASN A 68 -2.27 30.56 -6.79
C ASN A 68 -2.47 30.43 -5.28
N LYS A 69 -1.67 31.17 -4.51
CA LYS A 69 -1.70 31.13 -3.05
C LYS A 69 -3.01 31.64 -2.46
N LYS A 70 -3.69 32.58 -3.14
CA LYS A 70 -4.96 33.16 -2.67
C LYS A 70 -6.12 32.17 -2.81
N THR A 71 -6.23 31.51 -3.96
CA THR A 71 -7.29 30.50 -4.19
C THR A 71 -6.91 29.13 -3.64
N ARG A 72 -5.63 28.92 -3.32
CA ARG A 72 -5.02 27.64 -2.94
C ARG A 72 -5.19 26.56 -4.01
N GLU A 73 -5.14 26.97 -5.26
CA GLU A 73 -5.26 26.07 -6.41
C GLU A 73 -3.91 25.82 -7.05
N VAL A 74 -3.67 24.56 -7.41
CA VAL A 74 -2.60 24.17 -8.34
C VAL A 74 -3.25 23.78 -9.65
N GLU A 75 -2.75 24.30 -10.76
CA GLU A 75 -3.14 23.93 -12.11
C GLU A 75 -1.95 23.27 -12.81
N ILE A 76 -2.16 22.06 -13.32
CA ILE A 76 -1.18 21.33 -14.13
C ILE A 76 -1.74 21.19 -15.55
N PHE A 77 -1.02 21.72 -16.53
CA PHE A 77 -1.35 21.53 -17.93
C PHE A 77 -0.93 20.14 -18.40
N ALA A 78 -1.77 19.52 -19.23
CA ALA A 78 -1.57 18.19 -19.75
C ALA A 78 -2.29 18.01 -21.09
N VAL A 79 -1.98 16.91 -21.78
CA VAL A 79 -2.78 16.45 -22.92
C VAL A 79 -3.30 15.05 -22.63
N ALA A 80 -4.54 14.77 -23.04
CA ALA A 80 -5.10 13.44 -22.89
C ALA A 80 -4.39 12.41 -23.78
N SER A 81 -4.22 11.20 -23.26
CA SER A 81 -3.61 10.06 -23.99
C SER A 81 -4.54 9.45 -25.03
N GLY A 82 -5.86 9.64 -24.86
CA GLY A 82 -6.86 9.01 -25.72
C GLY A 82 -7.22 7.58 -25.34
N ILE A 83 -7.05 7.19 -24.07
CA ILE A 83 -7.49 5.88 -23.57
C ILE A 83 -8.97 5.63 -23.93
N LYS A 84 -9.21 4.43 -24.46
CA LYS A 84 -10.51 4.03 -24.99
C LYS A 84 -11.42 3.52 -23.88
N LYS A 85 -12.72 3.49 -24.18
CA LYS A 85 -13.72 2.89 -23.30
C LYS A 85 -13.34 1.44 -22.97
N GLY A 86 -13.37 1.10 -21.68
CA GLY A 86 -13.09 -0.25 -21.19
C GLY A 86 -11.60 -0.60 -21.08
N GLU A 87 -10.70 0.25 -21.59
CA GLU A 87 -9.27 0.09 -21.35
C GLU A 87 -8.96 0.47 -19.90
N PRO A 88 -8.14 -0.31 -19.21
CA PRO A 88 -7.92 -0.09 -17.80
C PRO A 88 -6.83 0.96 -17.54
N ILE A 89 -7.07 1.77 -16.50
CA ILE A 89 -6.23 2.93 -16.15
C ILE A 89 -5.49 2.69 -14.84
N GLU A 90 -4.18 2.96 -14.85
CA GLU A 90 -3.33 2.95 -13.66
C GLU A 90 -3.05 4.36 -13.12
N TYR A 91 -3.07 5.37 -14.00
CA TYR A 91 -2.75 6.75 -13.63
C TYR A 91 -3.76 7.75 -14.18
N MET A 92 -4.09 8.75 -13.37
CA MET A 92 -4.83 9.91 -13.87
C MET A 92 -3.88 10.88 -14.59
N LEU A 93 -2.63 10.99 -14.13
CA LEU A 93 -1.64 11.90 -14.71
C LEU A 93 -0.24 11.34 -14.55
N VAL A 94 0.53 11.33 -15.63
CA VAL A 94 1.96 10.95 -15.66
C VAL A 94 2.81 11.99 -16.39
N ARG A 95 4.12 11.94 -16.18
CA ARG A 95 5.08 12.62 -17.04
C ARG A 95 5.21 11.89 -18.37
N ASN A 96 5.56 12.62 -19.44
CA ASN A 96 5.80 12.03 -20.76
C ASN A 96 7.12 11.25 -20.82
N ILE A 97 7.15 10.05 -20.23
CA ILE A 97 8.31 9.14 -20.21
C ILE A 97 7.93 7.67 -20.49
N GLY A 98 6.84 7.43 -21.22
CA GLY A 98 6.44 6.09 -21.68
C GLY A 98 5.41 5.33 -20.83
N LYS A 99 4.48 6.06 -20.19
CA LYS A 99 3.33 5.50 -19.45
C LYS A 99 1.97 6.01 -19.96
N ASP A 100 1.97 6.59 -21.15
CA ASP A 100 0.80 7.18 -21.80
C ASP A 100 -0.32 6.16 -22.04
N TYR A 101 0.03 4.93 -22.42
CA TYR A 101 -0.92 3.83 -22.70
C TYR A 101 -1.78 3.37 -21.51
N GLU A 102 -1.41 3.71 -20.27
CA GLU A 102 -2.15 3.36 -19.05
C GLU A 102 -2.49 4.58 -18.17
N SER A 103 -2.36 5.77 -18.75
CA SER A 103 -2.67 7.05 -18.09
C SER A 103 -3.80 7.78 -18.79
N LEU A 104 -4.62 8.54 -18.06
CA LEU A 104 -5.62 9.42 -18.68
C LEU A 104 -4.97 10.58 -19.47
N ALA A 105 -3.86 11.11 -18.98
CA ALA A 105 -3.19 12.27 -19.55
C ALA A 105 -1.69 12.30 -19.22
N VAL A 106 -0.94 12.99 -20.07
CA VAL A 106 0.51 13.22 -19.92
C VAL A 106 0.83 14.70 -19.73
N THR A 107 1.83 15.00 -18.91
CA THR A 107 2.35 16.35 -18.70
C THR A 107 3.87 16.45 -18.92
N LEU A 108 4.35 17.65 -19.25
CA LEU A 108 5.78 18.00 -19.23
C LEU A 108 6.21 18.65 -17.89
N ALA A 109 5.30 18.83 -16.93
CA ALA A 109 5.67 19.33 -15.62
C ALA A 109 6.56 18.31 -14.88
N ASN A 110 7.63 18.78 -14.23
CA ASN A 110 8.46 17.91 -13.39
C ASN A 110 7.74 17.59 -12.09
N ALA A 111 8.01 16.42 -11.51
CA ALA A 111 7.37 16.01 -10.27
C ALA A 111 7.72 16.94 -9.11
N SER A 112 8.97 17.39 -9.04
CA SER A 112 9.46 18.36 -8.05
C SER A 112 8.78 19.72 -8.17
N ASP A 113 8.51 20.19 -9.39
CA ASP A 113 7.78 21.44 -9.62
C ASP A 113 6.30 21.32 -9.19
N VAL A 114 5.65 20.18 -9.46
CA VAL A 114 4.28 19.89 -8.99
C VAL A 114 4.23 19.81 -7.46
N LYS A 115 5.19 19.11 -6.83
CA LYS A 115 5.30 19.04 -5.37
C LYS A 115 5.47 20.44 -4.77
N ALA A 116 6.39 21.24 -5.30
CA ALA A 116 6.64 22.60 -4.83
C ALA A 116 5.40 23.50 -5.00
N ALA A 117 4.64 23.33 -6.09
CA ALA A 117 3.39 24.06 -6.31
C ALA A 117 2.32 23.74 -5.25
N LEU A 118 2.17 22.46 -4.87
CA LEU A 118 1.24 22.02 -3.81
C LEU A 118 1.67 22.55 -2.44
N GLU A 119 2.96 22.51 -2.12
CA GLU A 119 3.50 23.06 -0.87
C GLU A 119 3.35 24.59 -0.82
N PHE A 120 3.51 25.28 -1.95
CA PHE A 120 3.32 26.73 -2.07
C PHE A 120 1.90 27.18 -1.66
N VAL A 121 0.88 26.36 -1.93
CA VAL A 121 -0.52 26.59 -1.50
C VAL A 121 -0.85 26.00 -0.12
N SER A 122 0.18 25.66 0.65
CA SER A 122 0.09 25.15 2.02
C SER A 122 -0.65 23.81 2.13
N ILE A 123 -0.45 22.92 1.17
CA ILE A 123 -0.84 21.51 1.27
C ILE A 123 0.40 20.75 1.72
N LYS A 124 0.30 19.98 2.81
CA LYS A 124 1.43 19.25 3.38
C LYS A 124 1.51 17.85 2.79
N SER A 125 2.68 17.48 2.28
CA SER A 125 2.97 16.10 1.93
C SER A 125 3.09 15.25 3.19
N GLY A 126 2.64 14.00 3.14
CA GLY A 126 3.02 13.01 4.14
C GLY A 126 4.03 12.02 3.61
N TYR A 127 3.63 10.76 3.43
CA TYR A 127 4.48 9.70 2.92
C TYR A 127 3.67 8.63 2.17
N ASN A 128 4.30 8.00 1.19
CA ASN A 128 3.73 6.92 0.39
C ASN A 128 3.66 5.59 1.15
N VAL A 129 2.93 4.64 0.58
CA VAL A 129 3.13 3.23 0.94
C VAL A 129 4.59 2.81 0.74
N ASN A 130 5.12 2.04 1.69
CA ASN A 130 6.45 1.47 1.64
C ASN A 130 6.46 0.15 2.39
N HIS A 131 6.35 -0.95 1.66
CA HIS A 131 6.30 -2.31 2.22
C HIS A 131 7.59 -2.68 2.98
N HIS A 132 8.76 -2.17 2.56
CA HIS A 132 10.02 -2.39 3.27
C HIS A 132 10.05 -1.71 4.64
N LYS A 133 9.31 -0.61 4.80
CA LYS A 133 9.11 0.09 6.08
C LYS A 133 7.82 -0.31 6.77
N MET A 134 7.11 -1.33 6.26
CA MET A 134 5.80 -1.78 6.75
C MET A 134 4.76 -0.64 6.83
N GLN A 135 4.85 0.30 5.88
CA GLN A 135 3.90 1.38 5.70
C GLN A 135 2.89 0.97 4.64
N PHE A 136 1.76 0.40 5.06
CA PHE A 136 0.75 -0.17 4.15
C PHE A 136 -0.37 0.80 3.78
N TRP A 137 -0.26 2.05 4.23
CA TRP A 137 -1.25 3.08 3.97
C TRP A 137 -0.54 4.38 3.58
N PRO A 138 -0.97 5.07 2.52
CA PRO A 138 -0.51 6.40 2.21
C PRO A 138 -0.99 7.36 3.30
N LYS A 139 -0.28 8.46 3.54
CA LYS A 139 -0.64 9.47 4.55
C LYS A 139 -0.27 10.85 4.02
N GLY A 140 -1.14 11.82 4.22
CA GLY A 140 -0.92 13.20 3.76
C GLY A 140 -2.17 14.06 3.89
N ASP A 141 -2.10 15.31 3.45
CA ASP A 141 -3.31 16.12 3.30
C ASP A 141 -4.13 15.62 2.11
N ARG A 142 -5.46 15.71 2.24
CA ARG A 142 -6.39 15.37 1.16
C ARG A 142 -6.56 16.53 0.17
N VAL A 143 -6.56 16.19 -1.10
CA VAL A 143 -6.87 17.12 -2.19
C VAL A 143 -8.02 16.60 -3.05
N ASP A 144 -8.80 17.52 -3.59
CA ASP A 144 -9.75 17.24 -4.66
C ASP A 144 -9.08 17.55 -5.99
N VAL A 145 -9.17 16.61 -6.92
CA VAL A 145 -8.63 16.74 -8.27
C VAL A 145 -9.78 16.90 -9.24
N PHE A 146 -9.66 17.87 -10.13
CA PHE A 146 -10.62 18.12 -11.20
C PHE A 146 -9.88 18.17 -12.53
N VAL A 147 -10.56 17.80 -13.62
CA VAL A 147 -10.07 17.97 -14.98
C VAL A 147 -10.94 19.01 -15.67
N LYS A 148 -10.32 20.12 -16.09
CA LYS A 148 -10.95 21.16 -16.88
C LYS A 148 -10.76 20.86 -18.37
N LYS A 149 -11.88 20.74 -19.09
CA LYS A 149 -11.97 20.53 -20.55
C LYS A 149 -13.05 21.46 -21.10
N ASP A 150 -12.73 22.26 -22.12
CA ASP A 150 -13.68 23.17 -22.79
C ASP A 150 -14.49 24.02 -21.79
N ASP A 151 -13.79 24.58 -20.81
CA ASP A 151 -14.32 25.30 -19.64
C ASP A 151 -15.19 24.52 -18.64
N LYS A 152 -15.56 23.27 -18.94
CA LYS A 152 -16.20 22.37 -17.98
C LYS A 152 -15.20 21.81 -17.00
N LEU A 153 -15.48 21.94 -15.70
CA LEU A 153 -14.70 21.35 -14.61
C LEU A 153 -15.35 20.02 -14.19
N ILE A 154 -14.65 18.91 -14.40
CA ILE A 154 -15.14 17.56 -14.12
C ILE A 154 -14.41 17.01 -12.88
N PRO A 155 -15.11 16.56 -11.82
CA PRO A 155 -14.48 15.91 -10.69
C PRO A 155 -13.70 14.65 -11.11
N GLY A 156 -12.47 14.49 -10.62
CA GLY A 156 -11.61 13.38 -11.02
C GLY A 156 -12.20 12.00 -10.73
N ASN A 157 -13.03 11.88 -9.69
CA ASN A 157 -13.70 10.63 -9.34
C ASN A 157 -14.85 10.27 -10.30
N GLU A 158 -15.38 11.24 -11.06
CA GLU A 158 -16.43 11.00 -12.08
C GLU A 158 -15.84 10.53 -13.41
N ILE A 159 -14.57 10.84 -13.68
CA ILE A 159 -13.88 10.47 -14.92
C ILE A 159 -13.67 8.96 -15.03
N PHE A 160 -13.71 8.24 -13.92
CA PHE A 160 -13.48 6.81 -13.86
C PHE A 160 -14.67 6.10 -13.23
N HIS A 161 -14.84 4.82 -13.56
CA HIS A 161 -15.75 3.94 -12.85
C HIS A 161 -15.09 2.61 -12.49
N ASP A 162 -15.63 1.99 -11.45
CA ASP A 162 -15.27 0.63 -11.07
C ASP A 162 -15.99 -0.36 -11.99
N SER A 163 -15.25 -1.09 -12.82
CA SER A 163 -15.79 -2.02 -13.82
C SER A 163 -16.61 -3.15 -13.21
N ARG A 164 -16.50 -3.41 -11.90
CA ARG A 164 -17.32 -4.39 -11.18
C ARG A 164 -18.77 -3.98 -11.04
N ASN A 165 -19.01 -2.68 -10.89
CA ASN A 165 -20.32 -2.14 -10.53
C ASN A 165 -20.77 -0.99 -11.45
N SER A 166 -19.92 -0.58 -12.39
CA SER A 166 -20.09 0.53 -13.33
C SER A 166 -20.37 1.89 -12.67
N LYS A 167 -20.09 2.04 -11.36
CA LYS A 167 -20.31 3.30 -10.63
C LYS A 167 -19.05 4.16 -10.64
N PRO A 168 -19.20 5.50 -10.66
CA PRO A 168 -18.10 6.41 -10.41
C PRO A 168 -17.34 6.06 -9.14
N LEU A 169 -16.06 6.44 -9.09
CA LEU A 169 -15.29 6.29 -7.87
C LEU A 169 -15.86 7.17 -6.75
N GLU A 170 -15.70 6.73 -5.51
CA GLU A 170 -16.13 7.52 -4.36
C GLU A 170 -15.38 8.87 -4.33
N ALA A 171 -16.10 9.94 -4.05
CA ALA A 171 -15.54 11.29 -4.00
C ALA A 171 -14.74 11.54 -2.70
N VAL A 172 -13.72 10.73 -2.43
CA VAL A 172 -12.90 10.76 -1.20
C VAL A 172 -11.63 11.60 -1.32
N GLY A 173 -11.31 12.07 -2.53
CA GLY A 173 -10.12 12.85 -2.85
C GLY A 173 -8.85 11.99 -2.92
N TRP A 174 -7.73 12.62 -3.29
CA TRP A 174 -6.40 12.01 -3.35
C TRP A 174 -5.56 12.43 -2.15
N MET A 175 -4.63 11.57 -1.76
CA MET A 175 -3.66 11.82 -0.68
C MET A 175 -2.41 12.46 -1.27
N PHE A 176 -1.97 13.59 -0.73
CA PHE A 176 -0.67 14.16 -1.10
C PHE A 176 0.44 13.51 -0.27
N ASP A 177 1.09 12.52 -0.88
CA ASP A 177 2.13 11.72 -0.24
C ASP A 177 3.52 12.30 -0.48
N GLY A 178 3.72 12.99 -1.62
CA GLY A 178 4.94 13.73 -1.93
C GLY A 178 6.04 12.96 -2.65
N SER A 179 5.83 11.67 -2.96
CA SER A 179 6.80 10.74 -3.57
C SER A 179 7.97 10.36 -2.66
N TYR A 180 8.37 9.09 -2.71
CA TYR A 180 9.56 8.62 -2.02
C TYR A 180 10.82 9.33 -2.52
N ILE A 181 11.73 9.65 -1.59
CA ILE A 181 13.02 10.25 -1.92
C ILE A 181 14.06 9.13 -2.10
N LEU A 182 14.56 8.96 -3.32
CA LEU A 182 15.66 8.08 -3.68
C LEU A 182 16.84 8.95 -4.14
N ASP A 183 18.00 8.79 -3.52
CA ASP A 183 19.23 9.53 -3.87
C ASP A 183 19.04 11.06 -3.99
N LYS A 184 18.32 11.64 -3.01
CA LYS A 184 17.97 13.08 -2.92
C LYS A 184 17.02 13.58 -4.03
N ARG A 185 16.45 12.69 -4.83
CA ARG A 185 15.46 13.00 -5.87
C ARG A 185 14.13 12.35 -5.54
N LEU A 186 13.04 12.91 -6.06
CA LEU A 186 11.74 12.25 -5.97
C LEU A 186 11.74 11.07 -6.93
N ALA A 187 11.30 9.90 -6.49
CA ALA A 187 11.14 8.72 -7.33
C ALA A 187 10.20 8.99 -8.51
N ALA A 188 9.22 9.88 -8.35
CA ALA A 188 8.34 10.37 -9.42
C ALA A 188 9.09 11.07 -10.58
N GLU A 189 10.30 11.57 -10.37
CA GLU A 189 11.09 12.15 -11.46
C GLU A 189 11.58 11.08 -12.44
N ASP A 190 11.85 9.88 -11.94
CA ASP A 190 12.36 8.78 -12.77
C ASP A 190 11.21 7.89 -13.24
N SER A 191 10.18 7.71 -12.40
CA SER A 191 9.03 6.87 -12.73
C SER A 191 7.91 7.61 -13.46
N GLY A 192 7.85 8.95 -13.37
CA GLY A 192 6.83 9.78 -14.00
C GLY A 192 5.47 9.77 -13.31
N ASP A 193 5.34 9.18 -12.13
CA ASP A 193 4.05 8.99 -11.45
C ASP A 193 3.59 10.26 -10.72
N ILE A 194 2.62 10.99 -11.27
CA ILE A 194 2.09 12.21 -10.65
C ILE A 194 0.83 11.90 -9.84
N ILE A 195 -0.20 11.32 -10.48
CA ILE A 195 -1.46 10.94 -9.82
C ILE A 195 -1.79 9.48 -10.15
N SER A 196 -1.65 8.58 -9.18
CA SER A 196 -1.93 7.16 -9.35
C SER A 196 -3.37 6.81 -8.94
N MET A 197 -3.87 5.71 -9.52
CA MET A 197 -5.15 5.09 -9.17
C MET A 197 -4.97 3.84 -8.30
N PHE A 198 -3.74 3.59 -7.84
CA PHE A 198 -3.32 2.51 -6.96
C PHE A 198 -2.19 3.02 -6.05
N ASN A 199 -1.90 2.28 -4.97
CA ASN A 199 -0.84 2.69 -4.07
C ASN A 199 0.54 2.44 -4.63
N SER A 200 1.33 3.51 -4.74
CA SER A 200 2.69 3.44 -5.26
C SER A 200 3.66 4.20 -4.36
N ILE A 201 4.84 3.63 -4.15
CA ILE A 201 5.92 4.30 -3.43
C ILE A 201 6.44 5.54 -4.17
N SER A 202 6.27 5.59 -5.50
CA SER A 202 6.83 6.63 -6.35
C SER A 202 5.90 7.80 -6.63
N THR A 203 4.58 7.71 -6.40
CA THR A 203 3.61 8.74 -6.82
C THR A 203 3.66 10.01 -5.95
N LEU A 204 3.28 11.18 -6.50
CA LEU A 204 3.04 12.37 -5.67
C LEU A 204 1.67 12.33 -4.98
N LEU A 205 0.64 11.90 -5.72
CA LEU A 205 -0.74 11.83 -5.29
C LEU A 205 -1.26 10.41 -5.42
N ASP A 206 -1.80 9.89 -4.33
CA ASP A 206 -2.21 8.48 -4.20
C ASP A 206 -3.69 8.38 -3.80
N VAL A 207 -4.30 7.22 -3.99
CA VAL A 207 -5.64 6.93 -3.51
C VAL A 207 -5.65 6.71 -1.99
N PRO A 208 -6.71 7.14 -1.27
CA PRO A 208 -6.79 7.05 0.20
C PRO A 208 -6.69 5.66 0.83
N TYR A 209 -6.92 4.63 0.03
CA TYR A 209 -7.27 3.30 0.47
C TYR A 209 -6.28 2.30 -0.10
N GLN A 210 -6.24 1.11 0.49
CA GLN A 210 -5.42 0.01 -0.02
C GLN A 210 -5.90 -0.42 -1.40
N ALA A 211 -5.06 -0.16 -2.39
CA ALA A 211 -5.26 -0.46 -3.80
C ALA A 211 -3.94 -1.02 -4.35
N PRO A 212 -3.67 -2.32 -4.21
CA PRO A 212 -2.47 -2.91 -4.77
C PRO A 212 -2.51 -2.83 -6.31
N LYS A 213 -1.32 -2.82 -6.94
CA LYS A 213 -1.21 -3.01 -8.38
C LYS A 213 -1.71 -4.42 -8.73
N GLY A 214 -2.74 -4.56 -9.58
CA GLY A 214 -3.40 -5.84 -9.82
C GLY A 214 -4.45 -5.81 -10.95
N PRO A 215 -5.19 -6.92 -11.18
CA PRO A 215 -6.16 -7.03 -12.26
C PRO A 215 -7.19 -5.90 -12.17
N ARG A 216 -7.28 -5.17 -13.28
CA ARG A 216 -7.63 -3.75 -13.28
C ARG A 216 -9.14 -3.57 -13.28
N MET A 217 -9.68 -2.97 -12.22
CA MET A 217 -11.11 -2.68 -12.09
C MET A 217 -11.45 -1.21 -12.31
N ILE A 218 -10.50 -0.36 -12.69
CA ILE A 218 -10.75 1.07 -12.93
C ILE A 218 -10.57 1.34 -14.42
N VAL A 219 -11.63 1.82 -15.07
CA VAL A 219 -11.64 2.16 -16.50
C VAL A 219 -12.28 3.55 -16.69
N PRO A 220 -12.10 4.24 -17.84
CA PRO A 220 -12.73 5.53 -18.08
C PRO A 220 -14.25 5.44 -18.10
N ASN A 221 -14.90 6.44 -17.50
CA ASN A 221 -16.33 6.63 -17.61
C ASN A 221 -16.66 7.07 -19.06
N PRO A 222 -17.55 6.36 -19.78
CA PRO A 222 -17.94 6.71 -21.15
C PRO A 222 -18.52 8.12 -21.31
N ALA A 223 -19.06 8.72 -20.24
CA ALA A 223 -19.56 10.09 -20.25
C ALA A 223 -18.45 11.15 -20.30
N HIS A 224 -17.20 10.77 -20.02
CA HIS A 224 -16.05 11.65 -19.88
C HIS A 224 -14.83 11.12 -20.63
N LEU A 225 -14.99 10.90 -21.94
CA LEU A 225 -13.88 10.53 -22.81
C LEU A 225 -13.14 11.77 -23.33
N PHE A 226 -11.84 11.59 -23.55
CA PHE A 226 -10.94 12.60 -24.05
C PHE A 226 -10.26 12.06 -25.31
N SER A 227 -10.19 12.88 -26.35
CA SER A 227 -9.46 12.51 -27.56
C SER A 227 -7.96 12.61 -27.30
N ALA A 228 -7.17 11.74 -27.94
CA ALA A 228 -5.71 11.85 -27.86
C ALA A 228 -5.24 13.27 -28.25
N MET A 229 -4.22 13.77 -27.57
CA MET A 229 -3.68 15.12 -27.71
C MET A 229 -4.65 16.26 -27.36
N GLN A 230 -5.84 15.98 -26.81
CA GLN A 230 -6.75 17.02 -26.34
C GLN A 230 -6.13 17.77 -25.15
N PRO A 231 -5.94 19.10 -25.21
CA PRO A 231 -5.45 19.86 -24.07
C PRO A 231 -6.43 19.81 -22.90
N VAL A 232 -5.92 19.55 -21.71
CA VAL A 232 -6.69 19.53 -20.46
C VAL A 232 -5.90 20.21 -19.35
N LYS A 233 -6.59 20.63 -18.28
CA LYS A 233 -5.96 21.18 -17.08
C LYS A 233 -6.41 20.43 -15.85
N PHE A 234 -5.47 19.93 -15.07
CA PHE A 234 -5.74 19.35 -13.76
C PHE A 234 -5.75 20.46 -12.73
N ILE A 235 -6.89 20.68 -12.09
CA ILE A 235 -7.05 21.64 -11.00
C ILE A 235 -7.07 20.87 -9.69
N ILE A 236 -6.12 21.16 -8.81
CA ILE A 236 -5.96 20.50 -7.52
C ILE A 236 -6.23 21.53 -6.42
N ARG A 237 -7.14 21.16 -5.52
CA ARG A 237 -7.57 22.00 -4.39
C ARG A 237 -7.40 21.25 -3.08
N PRO A 238 -7.00 21.91 -1.99
CA PRO A 238 -7.09 21.31 -0.67
C PRO A 238 -8.56 21.01 -0.38
N ARG A 239 -8.86 19.78 0.03
CA ARG A 239 -10.23 19.40 0.40
C ARG A 239 -10.70 20.10 1.67
N PHE A 240 -9.75 20.49 2.53
CA PHE A 240 -10.02 21.11 3.82
C PHE A 240 -9.55 22.57 3.87
N ALA A 241 -10.25 23.35 4.69
CA ALA A 241 -9.90 24.74 4.99
C ALA A 241 -8.46 24.86 5.54
N PRO A 242 -7.81 26.03 5.41
CA PRO A 242 -6.45 26.22 5.93
C PRO A 242 -6.32 25.83 7.40
N GLY A 243 -5.25 25.10 7.74
CA GLY A 243 -4.99 24.63 9.11
C GLY A 243 -5.86 23.46 9.58
N LYS A 244 -6.80 22.98 8.76
CA LYS A 244 -7.53 21.73 9.02
C LYS A 244 -6.85 20.58 8.27
N THR A 245 -6.84 19.40 8.88
CA THR A 245 -6.33 18.16 8.26
C THR A 245 -7.33 17.02 8.46
N ASN A 246 -7.41 16.12 7.49
CA ASN A 246 -8.11 14.85 7.59
C ASN A 246 -7.36 13.85 8.46
N VAL A 247 -6.06 14.02 8.68
CA VAL A 247 -5.25 13.02 9.35
C VAL A 247 -5.27 13.24 10.85
N GLN A 248 -5.56 12.19 11.59
CA GLN A 248 -5.36 12.14 13.04
C GLN A 248 -4.39 11.02 13.35
N SER A 249 -3.38 11.29 14.18
CA SER A 249 -2.39 10.29 14.59
C SER A 249 -2.39 10.13 16.09
N TYR A 250 -2.40 8.89 16.55
CA TYR A 250 -2.30 8.54 17.96
C TYR A 250 -1.15 7.58 18.19
N THR A 251 -0.50 7.71 19.34
CA THR A 251 0.30 6.62 19.92
C THR A 251 -0.52 6.01 21.05
N VAL A 252 -0.68 4.69 21.01
CA VAL A 252 -1.45 3.96 22.02
C VAL A 252 -0.51 2.99 22.72
N LYS A 253 -0.24 3.25 24.00
CA LYS A 253 0.48 2.29 24.83
C LYS A 253 -0.51 1.25 25.35
N ILE A 254 -0.15 -0.03 25.27
CA ILE A 254 -0.98 -1.14 25.73
C ILE A 254 -0.19 -1.90 26.80
N SER A 255 -0.75 -2.00 28.00
CA SER A 255 -0.20 -2.81 29.09
C SER A 255 -1.20 -3.87 29.54
N PHE A 256 -0.70 -4.86 30.29
CA PHE A 256 -1.49 -5.97 30.80
C PHE A 256 -1.12 -6.26 32.26
N ASP A 257 -2.11 -6.12 33.14
CA ASP A 257 -2.05 -6.59 34.54
C ASP A 257 -3.38 -7.29 34.84
N LYS A 258 -3.48 -8.55 34.39
CA LYS A 258 -4.71 -9.38 34.36
C LYS A 258 -5.81 -8.88 33.41
N VAL A 259 -5.89 -7.57 33.18
CA VAL A 259 -6.75 -6.92 32.19
C VAL A 259 -5.91 -5.99 31.31
N LEU A 260 -6.41 -5.71 30.11
CA LEU A 260 -5.76 -4.79 29.17
C LEU A 260 -6.05 -3.34 29.54
N HIS A 261 -4.99 -2.53 29.54
CA HIS A 261 -5.07 -1.10 29.75
C HIS A 261 -4.49 -0.34 28.57
N PHE A 262 -5.11 0.79 28.24
CA PHE A 262 -4.77 1.62 27.09
C PHE A 262 -4.44 3.03 27.57
N THR A 263 -3.34 3.58 27.08
CA THR A 263 -3.00 5.00 27.23
C THR A 263 -2.89 5.63 25.86
N VAL A 264 -3.73 6.62 25.58
CA VAL A 264 -3.87 7.26 24.27
C VAL A 264 -3.19 8.62 24.27
N ILE A 265 -2.27 8.81 23.34
CA ILE A 265 -1.44 10.00 23.23
C ILE A 265 -1.69 10.65 21.86
N ASP A 266 -2.09 11.92 21.86
CA ASP A 266 -2.21 12.77 20.68
C ASP A 266 -1.05 13.77 20.67
N GLY A 267 -0.09 13.57 19.76
CA GLY A 267 1.16 14.32 19.73
C GLY A 267 1.94 14.15 21.03
N LYS A 268 1.95 15.18 21.89
CA LYS A 268 2.60 15.17 23.20
C LYS A 268 1.62 15.06 24.38
N LYS A 269 0.31 15.08 24.11
CA LYS A 269 -0.72 15.13 25.14
C LYS A 269 -1.32 13.74 25.36
N THR A 270 -1.26 13.24 26.59
CA THR A 270 -2.09 12.10 27.00
C THR A 270 -3.54 12.54 27.09
N ILE A 271 -4.42 11.90 26.31
CA ILE A 271 -5.86 12.21 26.26
C ILE A 271 -6.73 11.17 26.98
N ALA A 272 -6.16 9.99 27.26
CA ALA A 272 -6.70 8.97 28.14
C ALA A 272 -5.56 8.15 28.71
N GLU A 273 -5.64 7.77 29.98
CA GLU A 273 -4.59 7.06 30.70
C GLU A 273 -5.17 5.85 31.43
N ASN A 274 -4.50 4.69 31.27
CA ASN A 274 -4.85 3.43 31.94
C ASN A 274 -6.32 3.00 31.79
N VAL A 275 -6.95 3.30 30.65
CA VAL A 275 -8.38 3.05 30.44
C VAL A 275 -8.63 1.65 29.87
N GLY A 276 -9.83 1.10 30.08
CA GLY A 276 -10.26 -0.14 29.43
C GLY A 276 -10.56 0.05 27.94
N PHE A 277 -10.81 -1.06 27.23
CA PHE A 277 -10.97 -1.08 25.77
C PHE A 277 -12.14 -0.22 25.26
N GLU A 278 -13.29 -0.27 25.92
CA GLU A 278 -14.47 0.54 25.54
C GLU A 278 -14.14 2.04 25.59
N LYS A 279 -13.53 2.49 26.70
CA LYS A 279 -13.13 3.88 26.87
C LYS A 279 -12.04 4.29 25.89
N PHE A 280 -11.13 3.38 25.52
CA PHE A 280 -10.20 3.61 24.41
C PHE A 280 -10.95 3.91 23.11
N LEU A 281 -11.95 3.12 22.72
CA LEU A 281 -12.73 3.38 21.50
C LEU A 281 -13.48 4.72 21.58
N GLU A 282 -14.02 5.07 22.75
CA GLU A 282 -14.66 6.37 22.95
C GLU A 282 -13.73 7.55 22.67
N THR A 283 -12.43 7.41 22.97
CA THR A 283 -11.45 8.48 22.70
C THR A 283 -11.25 8.73 21.20
N LEU A 284 -11.56 7.74 20.35
CA LEU A 284 -11.48 7.85 18.89
C LEU A 284 -12.76 8.43 18.27
N ASN A 285 -13.89 8.36 18.97
CA ASN A 285 -15.21 8.78 18.46
C ASN A 285 -15.25 10.19 17.85
N PRO A 286 -14.61 11.23 18.44
CA PRO A 286 -14.60 12.55 17.83
C PRO A 286 -14.00 12.53 16.41
N SER A 287 -12.89 11.82 16.22
CA SER A 287 -12.21 11.69 14.93
C SER A 287 -13.02 10.87 13.92
N ILE A 288 -13.70 9.82 14.39
CA ILE A 288 -14.60 8.99 13.56
C ILE A 288 -15.79 9.83 13.08
N LYS A 289 -16.44 10.58 13.97
CA LYS A 289 -17.57 11.48 13.64
C LYS A 289 -17.17 12.55 12.62
N MET A 290 -15.93 13.02 12.71
CA MET A 290 -15.34 13.97 11.76
C MET A 290 -14.85 13.32 10.45
N LYS A 291 -15.01 12.00 10.28
CA LYS A 291 -14.52 11.23 9.13
C LYS A 291 -13.03 11.45 8.86
N LYS A 292 -12.22 11.56 9.92
CA LYS A 292 -10.77 11.67 9.81
C LYS A 292 -10.15 10.30 9.46
N ASP A 293 -9.04 10.34 8.74
CA ASP A 293 -8.15 9.19 8.61
C ASP A 293 -7.36 9.04 9.91
N ILE A 294 -7.74 8.05 10.71
CA ILE A 294 -7.10 7.77 12.00
C ILE A 294 -5.93 6.82 11.76
N TYR A 295 -4.73 7.21 12.21
CA TYR A 295 -3.53 6.37 12.23
C TYR A 295 -3.13 6.11 13.67
N ILE A 296 -2.84 4.85 14.00
CA ILE A 296 -2.47 4.44 15.35
C ILE A 296 -1.13 3.71 15.31
N LYS A 297 -0.22 4.14 16.19
CA LYS A 297 0.99 3.40 16.54
C LYS A 297 0.76 2.71 17.87
N PHE A 298 0.70 1.38 17.87
CA PHE A 298 0.59 0.60 19.10
C PHE A 298 1.98 0.36 19.68
N ASN A 299 2.14 0.65 20.97
CA ASN A 299 3.34 0.39 21.74
C ASN A 299 3.00 -0.59 22.87
N TYR A 300 3.48 -1.82 22.75
CA TYR A 300 3.19 -2.87 23.73
C TYR A 300 4.13 -2.79 24.94
N ASP A 301 3.62 -3.13 26.11
CA ASP A 301 4.44 -3.36 27.30
C ASP A 301 5.41 -4.52 27.09
N ALA A 302 6.68 -4.32 27.46
CA ALA A 302 7.75 -5.32 27.35
C ALA A 302 7.39 -6.67 27.98
N LYS A 303 6.62 -6.67 29.07
CA LYS A 303 6.25 -7.87 29.81
C LYS A 303 4.94 -8.50 29.32
N MET A 304 4.31 -7.96 28.27
CA MET A 304 3.05 -8.51 27.78
C MET A 304 3.25 -9.93 27.24
N PRO A 305 2.48 -10.93 27.72
CA PRO A 305 2.59 -12.30 27.22
C PRO A 305 2.19 -12.41 25.74
N VAL A 306 2.85 -13.28 24.97
CA VAL A 306 2.54 -13.52 23.55
C VAL A 306 1.07 -13.84 23.32
N ILE A 307 0.45 -14.62 24.21
CA ILE A 307 -0.96 -14.97 24.06
C ILE A 307 -1.86 -13.74 24.10
N GLN A 308 -1.53 -12.74 24.94
CA GLN A 308 -2.29 -11.50 25.02
C GLN A 308 -2.05 -10.63 23.78
N LEU A 309 -0.82 -10.58 23.27
CA LEU A 309 -0.51 -9.92 21.99
C LEU A 309 -1.32 -10.51 20.84
N ILE A 310 -1.40 -11.84 20.73
CA ILE A 310 -2.22 -12.51 19.70
C ILE A 310 -3.70 -12.14 19.84
N ASN A 311 -4.23 -12.14 21.07
CA ASN A 311 -5.63 -11.84 21.30
C ASN A 311 -5.99 -10.39 20.96
N ILE A 312 -5.20 -9.41 21.43
CA ILE A 312 -5.48 -8.00 21.14
C ILE A 312 -5.27 -7.67 19.66
N ASN A 313 -4.26 -8.26 19.01
CA ASN A 313 -3.99 -8.00 17.59
C ASN A 313 -5.06 -8.57 16.65
N LYS A 314 -5.74 -9.66 17.04
CA LYS A 314 -6.94 -10.14 16.32
C LYS A 314 -8.06 -9.12 16.36
N ILE A 315 -8.29 -8.51 17.53
CA ILE A 315 -9.29 -7.46 17.70
C ILE A 315 -8.91 -6.24 16.86
N ILE A 316 -7.67 -5.74 17.01
CA ILE A 316 -7.13 -4.63 16.20
C ILE A 316 -7.33 -4.89 14.71
N ASN A 317 -7.07 -6.12 14.24
CA ASN A 317 -7.26 -6.47 12.84
C ASN A 317 -8.70 -6.32 12.36
N GLN A 318 -9.69 -6.65 13.18
CA GLN A 318 -11.10 -6.44 12.83
C GLN A 318 -11.37 -4.94 12.63
N PHE A 319 -10.84 -4.06 13.48
CA PHE A 319 -11.00 -2.61 13.31
C PHE A 319 -10.33 -2.08 12.04
N VAL A 320 -9.18 -2.64 11.66
CA VAL A 320 -8.51 -2.31 10.39
C VAL A 320 -9.34 -2.78 9.19
N ILE A 321 -9.86 -4.00 9.21
CA ILE A 321 -10.75 -4.55 8.16
C ILE A 321 -12.02 -3.71 8.03
N SER A 322 -12.61 -3.31 9.17
CA SER A 322 -13.77 -2.41 9.24
C SER A 322 -13.44 -0.95 8.92
N LYS A 323 -12.19 -0.63 8.56
CA LYS A 323 -11.72 0.70 8.16
C LYS A 323 -11.92 1.78 9.22
N ILE A 324 -11.91 1.41 10.51
CA ILE A 324 -12.06 2.36 11.62
C ILE A 324 -10.78 3.17 11.81
N PHE A 325 -9.62 2.52 11.73
CA PHE A 325 -8.32 3.17 11.76
C PHE A 325 -7.29 2.37 10.95
N ARG A 326 -6.15 3.02 10.69
CA ARG A 326 -4.97 2.47 10.03
C ARG A 326 -3.88 2.26 11.07
N VAL A 327 -3.08 1.22 10.91
CA VAL A 327 -1.98 0.93 11.84
C VAL A 327 -0.65 1.30 11.21
N GLU A 328 0.15 2.05 11.97
CA GLU A 328 1.55 2.34 11.67
C GLU A 328 2.44 1.54 12.62
N ILE A 329 3.66 1.22 12.20
CA ILE A 329 4.67 0.66 13.10
C ILE A 329 5.09 1.72 14.13
N TYR A 330 5.12 1.30 15.39
CA TYR A 330 5.85 1.99 16.44
C TYR A 330 7.30 1.51 16.43
N LYS A 331 8.25 2.46 16.50
CA LYS A 331 9.71 2.27 16.42
C LYS A 331 10.22 0.84 16.69
N ASP A 332 10.80 0.20 15.69
CA ASP A 332 11.47 -1.12 15.78
C ASP A 332 10.59 -2.28 16.30
N GLN A 333 9.28 -2.08 16.47
CA GLN A 333 8.35 -3.13 16.90
C GLN A 333 7.84 -3.98 15.73
N PHE A 334 7.38 -5.17 16.07
CA PHE A 334 6.63 -6.01 15.14
C PHE A 334 5.43 -5.29 14.56
N PHE A 335 5.19 -5.49 13.27
CA PHE A 335 3.92 -5.11 12.67
C PHE A 335 2.78 -5.92 13.32
N TYR A 336 1.67 -5.25 13.64
CA TYR A 336 0.52 -5.84 14.36
C TYR A 336 0.01 -7.14 13.69
N ALA A 337 0.06 -7.21 12.35
CA ALA A 337 -0.41 -8.37 11.60
C ALA A 337 0.48 -9.61 11.74
N ALA A 338 1.72 -9.47 12.24
CA ALA A 338 2.58 -10.62 12.56
C ALA A 338 1.93 -11.57 13.58
N PHE A 339 1.05 -11.06 14.45
CA PHE A 339 0.32 -11.83 15.45
C PHE A 339 -1.00 -12.42 14.94
N ASN A 340 -1.44 -12.06 13.73
CA ASN A 340 -2.70 -12.51 13.13
C ASN A 340 -2.51 -13.78 12.28
N THR A 341 -1.81 -14.75 12.85
CA THR A 341 -1.48 -16.01 12.20
C THR A 341 -2.65 -17.00 12.28
N LYS A 342 -2.77 -17.85 11.26
CA LYS A 342 -3.71 -18.98 11.28
C LYS A 342 -2.99 -20.23 11.77
N LYS A 343 -3.55 -20.94 12.76
CA LYS A 343 -2.89 -22.11 13.37
C LYS A 343 -2.64 -23.26 12.37
N ASP A 344 -3.45 -23.36 11.32
CA ASP A 344 -3.26 -24.32 10.23
C ASP A 344 -1.93 -24.12 9.49
N MET A 345 -1.39 -22.90 9.48
CA MET A 345 -0.05 -22.62 8.97
C MET A 345 1.04 -23.31 9.78
N LEU A 346 0.80 -23.85 10.98
CA LEU A 346 1.78 -24.69 11.68
C LEU A 346 1.93 -26.09 11.07
N VAL A 347 1.02 -26.49 10.18
CA VAL A 347 1.08 -27.77 9.47
C VAL A 347 1.82 -27.55 8.14
N PRO A 348 3.01 -28.15 7.93
CA PRO A 348 3.82 -27.92 6.72
C PRO A 348 3.07 -28.12 5.40
N LYS A 349 2.20 -29.13 5.35
CA LYS A 349 1.38 -29.47 4.17
C LYS A 349 0.35 -28.41 3.79
N ASN A 350 0.01 -27.50 4.70
CA ASN A 350 -0.98 -26.45 4.46
C ASN A 350 -0.33 -25.14 3.97
N ARG A 351 1.00 -25.11 3.83
CA ARG A 351 1.75 -23.92 3.42
C ARG A 351 2.06 -23.97 1.94
N SER A 352 2.06 -22.81 1.29
CA SER A 352 2.57 -22.66 -0.07
C SER A 352 4.10 -22.67 -0.14
N VAL A 353 4.77 -22.34 0.96
CA VAL A 353 6.24 -22.32 1.09
C VAL A 353 6.64 -22.70 2.52
N GLN A 354 7.79 -23.33 2.71
CA GLN A 354 8.30 -23.64 4.05
C GLN A 354 9.17 -22.50 4.62
N PRO A 355 8.73 -21.83 5.69
CA PRO A 355 9.53 -20.80 6.36
C PRO A 355 10.61 -21.43 7.23
N VAL A 356 11.61 -20.61 7.60
CA VAL A 356 12.47 -20.95 8.73
C VAL A 356 11.67 -20.78 10.03
N GLU A 357 11.72 -21.79 10.89
CA GLU A 357 11.01 -21.82 12.17
C GLU A 357 12.00 -21.61 13.32
N ILE A 358 11.82 -20.56 14.12
CA ILE A 358 12.53 -20.37 15.38
C ILE A 358 11.57 -20.72 16.51
N HIS A 359 11.81 -21.86 17.15
CA HIS A 359 11.08 -22.24 18.35
C HIS A 359 11.83 -21.76 19.58
N ILE A 360 11.12 -21.05 20.45
CA ILE A 360 11.61 -20.48 21.71
C ILE A 360 11.10 -21.37 22.85
N HIS A 361 12.00 -21.97 23.61
CA HIS A 361 11.67 -22.87 24.74
C HIS A 361 12.04 -22.27 26.11
N GLY A 362 12.93 -21.30 26.11
CA GLY A 362 13.23 -20.42 27.23
C GLY A 362 14.00 -19.21 26.72
N LYS A 363 14.41 -18.32 27.63
CA LYS A 363 14.96 -17.00 27.29
C LYS A 363 16.00 -17.01 26.17
N GLU A 364 16.95 -17.94 26.20
CA GLU A 364 18.05 -18.03 25.22
C GLU A 364 18.16 -19.41 24.56
N THR A 365 17.18 -20.29 24.76
CA THR A 365 17.24 -21.70 24.35
C THR A 365 16.06 -22.11 23.50
N GLY A 366 16.30 -23.03 22.58
CA GLY A 366 15.25 -23.51 21.69
C GLY A 366 15.78 -24.32 20.53
N ARG A 367 15.06 -24.27 19.41
CA ARG A 367 15.50 -24.91 18.16
C ARG A 367 15.21 -24.05 16.94
N LEU A 368 16.15 -24.05 16.00
CA LEU A 368 15.96 -23.59 14.64
C LEU A 368 15.53 -24.79 13.79
N ARG A 369 14.40 -24.69 13.11
CA ARG A 369 13.93 -25.71 12.18
C ARG A 369 13.99 -25.19 10.76
N ILE A 370 14.57 -26.03 9.90
CA ILE A 370 14.71 -25.79 8.47
C ILE A 370 14.00 -26.92 7.74
N TYR A 371 13.34 -26.57 6.64
CA TYR A 371 12.65 -27.53 5.79
C TYR A 371 13.39 -27.68 4.47
N THR A 372 13.40 -28.90 3.94
CA THR A 372 13.86 -29.17 2.57
C THR A 372 12.72 -29.77 1.78
N GLU A 373 12.47 -29.17 0.62
CA GLU A 373 11.46 -29.58 -0.34
C GLU A 373 12.16 -30.33 -1.47
N THR A 374 11.82 -31.62 -1.62
CA THR A 374 12.33 -32.49 -2.69
C THR A 374 11.15 -33.01 -3.50
N TYR A 375 11.15 -32.74 -4.80
CA TYR A 375 10.19 -33.34 -5.72
C TYR A 375 10.65 -34.75 -6.09
N LEU A 376 9.77 -35.73 -5.87
CA LEU A 376 9.98 -37.12 -6.25
C LEU A 376 9.66 -37.32 -7.74
N GLU A 377 10.06 -38.46 -8.32
CA GLU A 377 9.85 -38.78 -9.74
C GLU A 377 8.35 -38.80 -10.16
N ASN A 378 7.44 -38.96 -9.20
CA ASN A 378 5.99 -38.93 -9.41
C ASN A 378 5.35 -37.54 -9.20
N ASP A 379 6.15 -36.49 -9.16
CA ASP A 379 5.77 -35.10 -8.83
C ASP A 379 5.20 -34.91 -7.41
N GLU A 380 5.33 -35.91 -6.52
CA GLU A 380 4.98 -35.72 -5.12
C GLU A 380 6.05 -34.89 -4.40
N LEU A 381 5.58 -33.91 -3.62
CA LEU A 381 6.44 -33.08 -2.79
C LEU A 381 6.75 -33.80 -1.47
N LEU A 382 8.00 -34.22 -1.30
CA LEU A 382 8.53 -34.67 -0.03
C LEU A 382 9.09 -33.47 0.76
N ILE A 383 8.51 -33.23 1.93
CA ILE A 383 8.96 -32.20 2.87
C ILE A 383 9.70 -32.88 4.02
N THR A 384 11.01 -32.68 4.11
CA THR A 384 11.82 -33.10 5.26
C THR A 384 12.07 -31.90 6.17
N LYS A 385 12.32 -32.18 7.46
CA LYS A 385 12.63 -31.15 8.46
C LYS A 385 13.90 -31.53 9.21
N THR A 386 14.73 -30.53 9.49
CA THR A 386 15.95 -30.64 10.28
C THR A 386 15.86 -29.67 11.45
N ASP A 387 16.02 -30.18 12.66
CA ASP A 387 16.00 -29.39 13.90
C ASP A 387 17.44 -29.18 14.40
N HIS A 388 17.82 -27.92 14.60
CA HIS A 388 19.10 -27.52 15.18
C HIS A 388 18.85 -26.89 16.55
N VAL A 389 19.31 -27.54 17.62
CA VAL A 389 19.17 -27.02 18.99
C VAL A 389 20.18 -25.90 19.21
N TYR A 390 19.72 -24.77 19.75
CA TYR A 390 20.60 -23.69 20.20
C TYR A 390 20.48 -23.52 21.72
N LYS A 391 21.60 -23.20 22.37
CA LYS A 391 21.68 -23.05 23.84
C LYS A 391 21.94 -21.61 24.28
N SER A 392 22.18 -20.71 23.33
CA SER A 392 22.38 -19.28 23.54
C SER A 392 21.96 -18.50 22.30
N TYR A 393 21.83 -17.18 22.45
CA TYR A 393 21.63 -16.28 21.32
C TYR A 393 22.78 -16.31 20.31
N GLU A 394 24.01 -16.49 20.79
CA GLU A 394 25.19 -16.56 19.91
C GLU A 394 25.18 -17.85 19.08
N ASP A 395 24.75 -18.97 19.67
CA ASP A 395 24.55 -20.22 18.92
C ASP A 395 23.47 -20.05 17.84
N LEU A 396 22.36 -19.39 18.18
CA LEU A 396 21.30 -19.13 17.20
C LEU A 396 21.82 -18.24 16.04
N LYS A 397 22.58 -17.18 16.32
CA LYS A 397 23.19 -16.33 15.28
C LYS A 397 24.12 -17.10 14.36
N LYS A 398 24.94 -17.99 14.91
CA LYS A 398 25.82 -18.89 14.13
C LYS A 398 25.00 -19.80 13.24
N LEU A 399 23.93 -20.42 13.76
CA LEU A 399 23.04 -21.27 12.97
C LEU A 399 22.32 -20.48 11.87
N LEU A 400 21.79 -19.30 12.19
CA LEU A 400 21.15 -18.42 11.20
C LEU A 400 22.12 -18.05 10.08
N THR A 401 23.37 -17.74 10.42
CA THR A 401 24.42 -17.41 9.44
C THR A 401 24.80 -18.62 8.60
N LEU A 402 24.98 -19.78 9.23
CA LEU A 402 25.38 -21.03 8.56
C LEU A 402 24.34 -21.49 7.52
N HIS A 403 23.05 -21.32 7.85
CA HIS A 403 21.96 -21.83 7.03
C HIS A 403 21.31 -20.78 6.12
N LYS A 404 21.76 -19.52 6.19
CA LYS A 404 21.33 -18.47 5.26
C LYS A 404 21.87 -18.74 3.86
N GLY A 405 21.00 -18.60 2.86
CA GLY A 405 21.32 -18.91 1.46
C GLY A 405 20.54 -20.12 0.96
N GLU A 406 21.23 -21.15 0.45
CA GLU A 406 20.61 -22.25 -0.31
C GLU A 406 19.51 -23.02 0.43
N GLN A 407 19.60 -23.13 1.75
CA GLN A 407 18.61 -23.82 2.59
C GLN A 407 17.48 -22.90 3.05
N TRP A 408 17.69 -21.59 2.95
CA TRP A 408 16.72 -20.58 3.34
C TRP A 408 16.10 -19.94 2.09
N LYS A 409 15.15 -20.66 1.49
CA LYS A 409 14.56 -20.29 0.19
C LYS A 409 13.43 -19.26 0.27
N THR A 410 13.05 -18.81 1.47
CA THR A 410 11.88 -17.94 1.67
C THR A 410 12.21 -16.70 2.50
N LEU A 411 11.46 -15.63 2.30
CA LEU A 411 11.57 -14.40 3.10
C LEU A 411 10.73 -14.43 4.38
N ASN A 412 10.15 -15.60 4.72
CA ASN A 412 9.23 -15.78 5.83
C ASN A 412 9.93 -16.44 7.01
N ILE A 413 9.79 -15.85 8.21
CA ILE A 413 10.14 -16.50 9.48
C ILE A 413 8.92 -16.73 10.34
N PHE A 414 8.88 -17.90 10.95
CA PHE A 414 7.92 -18.22 12.01
C PHE A 414 8.63 -18.18 13.35
N LEU A 415 8.22 -17.26 14.23
CA LEU A 415 8.59 -17.26 15.64
C LEU A 415 7.53 -18.04 16.41
N ILE A 416 7.92 -19.11 17.08
CA ILE A 416 7.02 -20.01 17.78
C ILE A 416 7.42 -20.06 19.26
N ALA A 417 6.67 -19.39 20.11
CA ALA A 417 6.97 -19.22 21.53
C ALA A 417 5.93 -19.88 22.43
N SER A 418 6.21 -19.94 23.74
CA SER A 418 5.19 -20.30 24.73
C SER A 418 4.16 -19.17 24.88
N ALA A 419 2.95 -19.48 25.34
CA ALA A 419 1.92 -18.48 25.61
C ALA A 419 2.38 -17.36 26.57
N GLU A 420 3.23 -17.72 27.53
CA GLU A 420 3.73 -16.86 28.60
C GLU A 420 5.04 -16.13 28.26
N THR A 421 5.65 -16.41 27.10
CA THR A 421 6.85 -15.68 26.65
C THR A 421 6.53 -14.18 26.59
N SER A 422 7.40 -13.34 27.11
CA SER A 422 7.18 -11.89 27.13
C SER A 422 7.49 -11.25 25.78
N TYR A 423 6.98 -10.03 25.57
CA TYR A 423 7.18 -9.29 24.34
C TYR A 423 8.65 -8.92 24.10
N ASP A 424 9.37 -8.49 25.13
CA ASP A 424 10.80 -8.14 25.05
C ASP A 424 11.69 -9.36 24.72
N GLU A 425 11.32 -10.54 25.22
CA GLU A 425 11.97 -11.79 24.84
C GLU A 425 11.76 -12.05 23.34
N LEU A 426 10.53 -11.91 22.83
CA LEU A 426 10.26 -12.01 21.38
C LEU A 426 11.03 -10.97 20.55
N GLU A 427 11.08 -9.71 20.99
CA GLU A 427 11.81 -8.64 20.30
C GLU A 427 13.30 -8.96 20.18
N THR A 428 13.88 -9.61 21.21
CA THR A 428 15.27 -10.05 21.17
C THR A 428 15.54 -11.02 20.00
N TYR A 429 14.63 -11.97 19.76
CA TYR A 429 14.72 -12.86 18.60
C TYR A 429 14.46 -12.12 17.27
N TYR A 430 13.53 -11.17 17.25
CA TYR A 430 13.26 -10.34 16.09
C TYR A 430 14.47 -9.55 15.64
N ASP A 431 15.17 -8.92 16.57
CA ASP A 431 16.34 -8.11 16.29
C ASP A 431 17.46 -8.88 15.59
N MET A 432 17.54 -10.20 15.81
CA MET A 432 18.51 -11.07 15.13
C MET A 432 18.19 -11.30 13.66
N VAL A 433 16.92 -11.19 13.27
CA VAL A 433 16.46 -11.58 11.92
C VAL A 433 15.85 -10.43 11.12
N LYS A 434 15.51 -9.31 11.75
CA LYS A 434 14.78 -8.19 11.12
C LYS A 434 15.52 -7.52 9.96
N LYS A 435 16.85 -7.58 9.94
CA LYS A 435 17.67 -7.05 8.83
C LYS A 435 17.59 -7.91 7.58
N ASP A 436 17.32 -9.19 7.77
CA ASP A 436 17.44 -10.19 6.74
C ASP A 436 16.10 -10.50 6.07
N LEU A 437 14.97 -10.09 6.69
CA LEU A 437 13.66 -10.55 6.25
C LEU A 437 12.54 -9.54 6.47
N PRO A 438 11.67 -9.38 5.48
CA PRO A 438 10.51 -8.51 5.59
C PRO A 438 9.30 -9.16 6.26
N LEU A 439 9.16 -10.49 6.38
CA LEU A 439 7.89 -11.09 6.83
C LEU A 439 8.06 -12.07 7.99
N ILE A 440 7.47 -11.71 9.13
CA ILE A 440 7.51 -12.50 10.36
C ILE A 440 6.10 -12.84 10.81
N PHE A 441 5.91 -14.08 11.22
CA PHE A 441 4.66 -14.62 11.75
C PHE A 441 4.92 -15.18 13.14
N ILE A 442 4.05 -14.84 14.08
CA ILE A 442 4.21 -15.18 15.50
C ILE A 442 3.11 -16.15 15.91
N PHE A 443 3.53 -17.24 16.54
CA PHE A 443 2.66 -18.29 17.07
C PHE A 443 2.92 -18.51 18.55
N ALA A 444 1.85 -18.68 19.33
CA ALA A 444 1.91 -19.22 20.68
C ALA A 444 1.55 -20.72 20.65
N LYS A 445 2.36 -21.53 21.34
CA LYS A 445 2.11 -22.95 21.56
C LYS A 445 1.06 -23.18 22.64
#